data_AF-A0A920I2T2-F1
#
_entry.id   AF-A0A920I2T2-F1
#
_cell.length_a   1.000
_cell.length_b   1.000
_cell.length_c   1.000
_cell.angle_alpha   90.00
_cell.angle_beta   90.00
_cell.angle_gamma   90.00
#
_symmetry.space_group_name_H-M   'P 1'
#
loop_
_entity.id
_entity.type
_entity.pdbx_description
1 polymer ?
#
loop_
_entity_poly.entity_id
_entity_poly.type
_entity_poly.pdbx_seq_one_letter_code
_entity_poly.pdbx_strand_id
1 'polypeptide(L)'
;MFEGLIGGFYECLQPLNLLLLFLGTFLGLLVGALPGLSSPMAIIILLPVTYSLDPLPALLVMIGVYVGTKLGGSFAAILLRTPGTPASACTALDGFPMAERGEAGLALGYATYGSFVGGLSSWIIAVTFIPVISAIALKSSNADVALIGIMGLVMVSAFTRGSMLKGFIGVCVGLLIGCMGMDRVDTIERFTFGSLDLLTGVPFAAALVGLFGFAVVISDLSLMKSKSELVATKFRIKLPTFKQFFF
;
A
#
# COMPACT_ATOMS: atom_id res chain seq x y z
N MET A 1 -17.90 -9.92 -18.83
CA MET A 1 -17.25 -8.72 -18.23
C MET A 1 -18.27 -7.78 -17.63
N PHE A 2 -19.22 -7.24 -18.41
CA PHE A 2 -20.24 -6.31 -17.89
C PHE A 2 -21.11 -6.89 -16.76
N GLU A 3 -21.54 -8.14 -16.88
CA GLU A 3 -22.29 -8.82 -15.79
C GLU A 3 -21.48 -8.93 -14.50
N GLY A 4 -20.20 -9.29 -14.60
CA GLY A 4 -19.29 -9.34 -13.43
C GLY A 4 -19.07 -7.95 -12.82
N LEU A 5 -19.03 -6.90 -13.64
CA LEU A 5 -18.93 -5.52 -13.15
C LEU A 5 -20.17 -5.12 -12.37
N ILE A 6 -21.36 -5.38 -12.94
CA ILE A 6 -22.66 -5.08 -12.32
C ILE A 6 -22.80 -5.85 -11.00
N GLY A 7 -22.46 -7.14 -11.00
CA GLY A 7 -22.45 -7.96 -9.78
C GLY A 7 -21.50 -7.41 -8.72
N GLY A 8 -20.28 -7.02 -9.09
CA GLY A 8 -19.33 -6.40 -8.18
C GLY A 8 -19.85 -5.09 -7.56
N PHE A 9 -20.47 -4.22 -8.35
CA PHE A 9 -21.10 -3.00 -7.84
C PHE A 9 -22.25 -3.30 -6.87
N TYR A 10 -23.07 -4.30 -7.17
CA TYR A 10 -24.15 -4.72 -6.28
C TYR A 10 -23.64 -5.19 -4.91
N GLU A 11 -22.61 -6.05 -4.90
CA GLU A 11 -22.00 -6.52 -3.67
C GLU A 11 -21.34 -5.38 -2.87
N CYS A 12 -20.67 -4.44 -3.54
CA CYS A 12 -20.03 -3.30 -2.88
C CYS A 12 -21.05 -2.33 -2.25
N LEU A 13 -22.25 -2.23 -2.81
CA LEU A 13 -23.33 -1.36 -2.31
C LEU A 13 -24.06 -1.94 -1.10
N GLN A 14 -23.78 -3.19 -0.71
CA GLN A 14 -24.34 -3.75 0.51
C GLN A 14 -23.93 -2.90 1.74
N PRO A 15 -24.83 -2.66 2.70
CA PRO A 15 -24.58 -1.73 3.80
C PRO A 15 -23.31 -2.03 4.61
N LEU A 16 -23.04 -3.33 4.87
CA LEU A 16 -21.85 -3.76 5.60
C LEU A 16 -20.56 -3.46 4.81
N ASN A 17 -20.56 -3.76 3.51
CA ASN A 17 -19.42 -3.53 2.62
C ASN A 17 -19.13 -2.04 2.44
N LEU A 18 -20.18 -1.22 2.33
CA LEU A 18 -20.06 0.24 2.27
C LEU A 18 -19.47 0.79 3.58
N LEU A 19 -19.92 0.30 4.72
CA LEU A 19 -19.40 0.69 6.04
C LEU A 19 -17.92 0.30 6.18
N LEU A 20 -17.56 -0.93 5.79
CA LEU A 20 -16.17 -1.39 5.86
C LEU A 20 -15.26 -0.63 4.90
N LEU A 21 -15.73 -0.31 3.70
CA LEU A 21 -15.01 0.55 2.75
C LEU A 21 -14.82 1.96 3.31
N PHE A 22 -15.84 2.53 3.95
CA PHE A 22 -15.74 3.82 4.63
C PHE A 22 -14.74 3.78 5.80
N LEU A 23 -14.83 2.77 6.67
CA LEU A 23 -13.90 2.62 7.79
C LEU A 23 -12.46 2.39 7.32
N GLY A 24 -12.26 1.58 6.28
CA GLY A 24 -10.96 1.34 5.67
C GLY A 24 -10.38 2.62 5.08
N THR A 25 -11.16 3.36 4.28
CA THR A 25 -10.70 4.65 3.70
C THR A 25 -10.41 5.70 4.77
N PHE A 26 -11.26 5.81 5.79
CA PHE A 26 -11.06 6.72 6.92
C PHE A 26 -9.79 6.38 7.71
N LEU A 27 -9.62 5.11 8.09
CA LEU A 27 -8.43 4.64 8.78
C LEU A 27 -7.17 4.84 7.92
N GLY A 28 -7.26 4.55 6.62
CA GLY A 28 -6.17 4.81 5.68
C GLY A 28 -5.78 6.28 5.61
N LEU A 29 -6.76 7.19 5.62
CA LEU A 29 -6.50 8.63 5.63
C LEU A 29 -5.75 9.05 6.91
N LEU A 30 -6.19 8.56 8.08
CA LEU A 30 -5.52 8.83 9.35
C LEU A 30 -4.10 8.29 9.37
N VAL A 31 -3.91 7.02 8.99
CA VAL A 31 -2.60 6.36 8.95
C VAL A 31 -1.67 7.05 7.96
N GLY A 32 -2.17 7.44 6.79
CA GLY A 32 -1.38 8.15 5.79
C GLY A 32 -0.98 9.56 6.23
N ALA A 33 -1.81 10.23 7.04
CA ALA A 33 -1.49 11.56 7.56
C ALA A 33 -0.36 11.53 8.61
N LEU A 34 -0.04 10.35 9.17
CA LEU A 34 1.07 10.19 10.08
C LEU A 34 2.40 10.08 9.31
N PRO A 35 3.40 10.92 9.61
CA PRO A 35 4.72 10.82 9.01
C PRO A 35 5.34 9.44 9.25
N GLY A 36 6.03 8.89 8.26
CA GLY A 36 6.75 7.61 8.37
C GLY A 36 5.90 6.35 8.10
N LEU A 37 4.56 6.44 8.09
CA LEU A 37 3.68 5.32 7.77
C LEU A 37 3.34 5.28 6.27
N SER A 38 3.70 4.18 5.61
CA SER A 38 3.46 3.97 4.18
C SER A 38 2.25 3.06 3.90
N SER A 39 1.70 3.11 2.69
CA SER A 39 0.56 2.24 2.30
C SER A 39 0.82 0.74 2.53
N PRO A 40 1.99 0.18 2.15
CA PRO A 40 2.27 -1.23 2.42
C PRO A 40 2.28 -1.56 3.93
N MET A 41 2.83 -0.67 4.75
CA MET A 41 2.86 -0.86 6.21
C MET A 41 1.45 -0.90 6.82
N ALA A 42 0.56 -0.01 6.38
CA ALA A 42 -0.82 0.02 6.85
C ALA A 42 -1.57 -1.29 6.53
N ILE A 43 -1.40 -1.81 5.30
CA ILE A 43 -1.98 -3.07 4.86
C ILE A 43 -1.46 -4.24 5.71
N ILE A 44 -0.16 -4.27 5.99
CA ILE A 44 0.45 -5.35 6.78
C ILE A 44 -0.06 -5.38 8.22
N ILE A 45 -0.21 -4.21 8.84
CA ILE A 45 -0.75 -4.12 10.21
C ILE A 45 -2.20 -4.60 10.27
N LEU A 46 -2.97 -4.46 9.18
CA LEU A 46 -4.36 -4.89 9.09
C LEU A 46 -4.55 -6.34 8.68
N LEU A 47 -3.55 -6.99 8.07
CA LEU A 47 -3.64 -8.38 7.62
C LEU A 47 -4.22 -9.32 8.71
N PRO A 48 -3.74 -9.30 9.96
CA PRO A 48 -4.28 -10.13 11.02
C PRO A 48 -5.78 -9.93 11.27
N VAL A 49 -6.25 -8.68 11.20
CA VAL A 49 -7.67 -8.34 11.40
C VAL A 49 -8.51 -8.83 10.22
N THR A 50 -7.97 -8.76 9.00
CA THR A 50 -8.70 -9.18 7.80
C THR A 50 -8.79 -10.69 7.61
N TYR A 51 -7.98 -11.49 8.31
CA TYR A 51 -8.07 -12.96 8.22
C TYR A 51 -9.33 -13.54 8.84
N SER A 52 -9.96 -12.82 9.76
CA SER A 52 -11.25 -13.21 10.33
C SER A 52 -12.44 -12.78 9.47
N LEU A 53 -12.20 -12.05 8.37
CA LEU A 53 -13.24 -11.57 7.46
C LEU A 53 -13.34 -12.44 6.22
N ASP A 54 -14.53 -12.46 5.62
CA ASP A 54 -14.72 -13.05 4.29
C ASP A 54 -13.85 -12.30 3.24
N PRO A 55 -13.47 -12.98 2.13
CA PRO A 55 -12.51 -12.43 1.17
C PRO A 55 -12.89 -11.06 0.60
N LEU A 56 -14.18 -10.84 0.29
CA LEU A 56 -14.64 -9.57 -0.27
C LEU A 56 -14.56 -8.42 0.76
N PRO A 57 -15.17 -8.51 1.96
CA PRO A 57 -14.98 -7.54 3.04
C PRO A 57 -13.51 -7.24 3.35
N ALA A 58 -12.66 -8.27 3.40
CA ALA A 58 -11.21 -8.11 3.62
C ALA A 58 -10.56 -7.25 2.52
N LEU A 59 -10.86 -7.53 1.25
CA LEU A 59 -10.35 -6.76 0.12
C LEU A 59 -10.84 -5.31 0.13
N LEU A 60 -12.11 -5.07 0.49
CA LEU A 60 -12.68 -3.72 0.55
C LEU A 60 -11.98 -2.87 1.61
N VAL A 61 -11.72 -3.42 2.80
CA VAL A 61 -10.97 -2.73 3.86
C VAL A 61 -9.54 -2.42 3.38
N MET A 62 -8.86 -3.40 2.79
CA MET A 62 -7.48 -3.25 2.32
C MET A 62 -7.35 -2.21 1.20
N ILE A 63 -8.26 -2.22 0.23
CA ILE A 63 -8.32 -1.22 -0.85
C ILE A 63 -8.65 0.15 -0.27
N GLY A 64 -9.61 0.21 0.66
CA GLY A 64 -9.96 1.46 1.34
C GLY A 64 -8.75 2.10 2.01
N VAL A 65 -8.01 1.31 2.78
CA VAL A 65 -6.79 1.76 3.46
C VAL A 65 -5.71 2.16 2.46
N TYR A 66 -5.51 1.36 1.41
CA TYR A 66 -4.55 1.68 0.35
C TYR A 66 -4.85 3.04 -0.29
N VAL A 67 -6.10 3.28 -0.71
CA VAL A 67 -6.51 4.55 -1.33
C VAL A 67 -6.43 5.71 -0.33
N GLY A 68 -6.93 5.49 0.90
CA GLY A 68 -6.90 6.48 1.97
C GLY A 68 -5.48 6.94 2.32
N THR A 69 -4.51 6.01 2.40
CA THR A 69 -3.12 6.36 2.72
C THR A 69 -2.44 7.17 1.62
N LYS A 70 -2.82 7.00 0.34
CA LYS A 70 -2.26 7.82 -0.76
C LYS A 70 -2.65 9.29 -0.62
N LEU A 71 -3.92 9.56 -0.34
CA LEU A 71 -4.37 10.92 -0.08
C LEU A 71 -3.84 11.43 1.28
N GLY A 72 -3.90 10.61 2.32
CA GLY A 72 -3.42 10.92 3.68
C GLY A 72 -1.96 11.36 3.68
N GLY A 73 -1.10 10.66 2.93
CA GLY A 73 0.32 11.00 2.79
C GLY A 73 0.59 12.40 2.24
N SER A 74 -0.38 12.98 1.53
CA SER A 74 -0.29 14.36 1.04
C SER A 74 -0.38 15.38 2.18
N PHE A 75 -1.10 15.08 3.27
CA PHE A 75 -1.17 15.97 4.44
C PHE A 75 0.18 16.10 5.13
N ALA A 76 0.85 14.98 5.41
CA ALA A 76 2.20 14.96 5.99
C ALA A 76 3.24 15.62 5.06
N ALA A 77 3.12 15.42 3.74
CA ALA A 77 4.00 16.06 2.77
C ALA A 77 3.81 17.59 2.71
N ILE A 78 2.56 18.06 2.65
CA ILE A 78 2.22 19.47 2.44
C ILE A 78 2.37 20.31 3.71
N LEU A 79 1.96 19.79 4.87
CA LEU A 79 1.91 20.58 6.10
C LEU A 79 3.15 20.46 6.98
N LEU A 80 3.87 19.33 6.86
CA LEU A 80 4.98 18.96 7.74
C LEU A 80 6.31 18.72 6.99
N ARG A 81 6.32 18.86 5.65
CA ARG A 81 7.48 18.55 4.79
C ARG A 81 8.11 17.17 5.03
N THR A 82 7.34 16.22 5.55
CA THR A 82 7.86 14.90 5.97
C THR A 82 7.17 13.81 5.16
N PRO A 83 7.55 13.62 3.88
CA PRO A 83 6.89 12.66 3.00
C PRO A 83 7.18 11.22 3.42
N GLY A 84 6.13 10.42 3.58
CA GLY A 84 6.25 8.98 3.90
C GLY A 84 6.49 8.07 2.70
N THR A 85 6.35 8.58 1.46
CA THR A 85 6.58 7.80 0.23
C THR A 85 7.30 8.63 -0.83
N PRO A 86 7.99 8.01 -1.80
CA PRO A 86 8.59 8.74 -2.93
C PRO A 86 7.57 9.58 -3.73
N ALA A 87 6.33 9.10 -3.87
CA ALA A 87 5.28 9.87 -4.53
C ALA A 87 4.89 11.12 -3.72
N SER A 88 4.75 10.97 -2.40
CA SER A 88 4.50 12.09 -1.49
C SER A 88 5.66 13.08 -1.43
N ALA A 89 6.90 12.64 -1.73
CA ALA A 89 8.04 13.54 -1.82
C ALA A 89 7.86 14.54 -2.98
N CYS A 90 7.35 14.09 -4.13
CA CYS A 90 6.98 14.99 -5.22
C CYS A 90 5.88 15.97 -4.79
N THR A 91 4.87 15.50 -4.06
CA THR A 91 3.82 16.38 -3.50
C THR A 91 4.38 17.43 -2.54
N ALA A 92 5.40 17.09 -1.75
CA ALA A 92 6.05 18.03 -0.84
C ALA A 92 6.80 19.14 -1.58
N LEU A 93 7.36 18.87 -2.76
CA LEU A 93 8.13 19.86 -3.54
C LEU A 93 7.28 21.08 -3.92
N ASP A 94 6.05 20.85 -4.36
CA ASP A 94 5.14 21.94 -4.79
C ASP A 94 4.20 22.37 -3.66
N GLY A 95 3.70 21.39 -2.89
CA GLY A 95 2.67 21.60 -1.89
C GLY A 95 3.15 22.28 -0.61
N PHE A 96 4.37 21.96 -0.15
CA PHE A 96 4.92 22.58 1.05
C PHE A 96 5.19 24.09 0.87
N PRO A 97 5.82 24.56 -0.23
CA PRO A 97 5.96 26.00 -0.48
C PRO A 97 4.61 26.74 -0.59
N MET A 98 3.57 26.10 -1.15
CA MET A 98 2.21 26.68 -1.13
C MET A 98 1.69 26.82 0.30
N ALA A 99 1.91 25.82 1.16
CA ALA A 99 1.51 25.89 2.56
C ALA A 99 2.23 27.02 3.31
N GLU A 100 3.53 27.23 3.06
CA GLU A 100 4.32 28.33 3.63
C GLU A 100 3.80 29.72 3.21
N ARG A 101 3.22 29.83 2.00
CA ARG A 101 2.55 31.06 1.52
C ARG A 101 1.15 31.27 2.08
N GLY A 102 0.68 30.40 2.98
CA GLY A 102 -0.70 30.43 3.51
C GLY A 102 -1.74 29.80 2.58
N GLU A 103 -1.32 29.15 1.50
CA GLU A 103 -2.19 28.51 0.51
C GLU A 103 -2.42 27.02 0.79
N ALA A 104 -2.19 26.57 2.03
CA ALA A 104 -2.28 25.15 2.44
C ALA A 104 -3.61 24.49 2.05
N GLY A 105 -4.72 25.22 2.18
CA GLY A 105 -6.05 24.72 1.79
C GLY A 105 -6.20 24.48 0.29
N LEU A 106 -5.54 25.30 -0.55
CA LEU A 106 -5.52 25.14 -2.00
C LEU A 106 -4.57 24.01 -2.41
N ALA A 107 -3.40 23.90 -1.76
CA ALA A 107 -2.46 22.80 -1.95
C ALA A 107 -3.11 21.42 -1.72
N LEU A 108 -3.84 21.28 -0.60
CA LEU A 108 -4.59 20.07 -0.29
C LEU A 108 -5.75 19.84 -1.27
N GLY A 109 -6.36 20.92 -1.78
CA GLY A 109 -7.36 20.84 -2.84
C GLY A 109 -6.81 20.24 -4.13
N TYR A 110 -5.63 20.71 -4.58
CA TYR A 110 -4.93 20.13 -5.73
C TYR A 110 -4.58 18.66 -5.50
N ALA A 111 -4.03 18.31 -4.33
CA ALA A 111 -3.69 16.93 -4.00
C ALA A 111 -4.93 16.01 -4.01
N THR A 112 -6.04 16.48 -3.45
CA THR A 112 -7.32 15.73 -3.42
C THR A 112 -7.87 15.52 -4.82
N TYR A 113 -7.94 16.58 -5.62
CA TYR A 113 -8.48 16.51 -6.98
C TYR A 113 -7.59 15.66 -7.89
N GLY A 114 -6.27 15.86 -7.84
CA GLY A 114 -5.30 15.05 -8.59
C GLY A 114 -5.38 13.56 -8.22
N SER A 115 -5.53 13.25 -6.93
CA SER A 115 -5.72 11.87 -6.46
C SER A 115 -7.04 11.27 -6.95
N PHE A 116 -8.12 12.05 -6.97
CA PHE A 116 -9.42 11.59 -7.49
C PHE A 116 -9.36 11.29 -8.99
N VAL A 117 -8.82 12.20 -9.80
CA VAL A 117 -8.71 12.02 -11.26
C VAL A 117 -7.71 10.91 -11.60
N GLY A 118 -6.58 10.84 -10.90
CA GLY A 118 -5.60 9.76 -11.05
C GLY A 118 -6.15 8.40 -10.65
N GLY A 119 -6.91 8.33 -9.54
CA GLY A 119 -7.57 7.11 -9.10
C GLY A 119 -8.65 6.64 -10.07
N LEU A 120 -9.49 7.55 -10.55
CA LEU A 120 -10.55 7.23 -11.52
C LEU A 120 -9.96 6.78 -12.86
N SER A 121 -8.97 7.50 -13.38
CA SER A 121 -8.31 7.11 -14.64
C SER A 121 -7.57 5.78 -14.51
N SER A 122 -6.86 5.53 -13.40
CA SER A 122 -6.25 4.24 -13.11
C SER A 122 -7.26 3.11 -13.05
N TRP A 123 -8.44 3.34 -12.44
CA TRP A 123 -9.51 2.34 -12.39
C TRP A 123 -10.08 2.02 -13.78
N ILE A 124 -10.35 3.04 -14.62
CA ILE A 124 -10.83 2.84 -16.00
C ILE A 124 -9.83 2.02 -16.81
N ILE A 125 -8.54 2.37 -16.73
CA ILE A 125 -7.48 1.64 -17.42
C ILE A 125 -7.41 0.20 -16.91
N ALA A 126 -7.43 -0.01 -15.60
CA ALA A 126 -7.40 -1.35 -15.01
C ALA A 126 -8.57 -2.20 -15.48
N VAL A 127 -9.81 -1.72 -15.36
CA VAL A 127 -11.02 -2.46 -15.81
C VAL A 127 -10.96 -2.82 -17.28
N THR A 128 -10.44 -1.94 -18.13
CA THR A 128 -10.32 -2.17 -19.58
C THR A 128 -9.25 -3.23 -19.90
N PHE A 129 -8.14 -3.25 -19.16
CA PHE A 129 -7.03 -4.18 -19.42
C PHE A 129 -7.10 -5.51 -18.65
N ILE A 130 -7.91 -5.60 -17.59
CA ILE A 130 -8.12 -6.83 -16.80
C ILE A 130 -8.43 -8.07 -17.68
N PRO A 131 -9.29 -8.00 -18.72
CA PRO A 131 -9.56 -9.16 -19.57
C PRO A 131 -8.31 -9.67 -20.30
N VAL A 132 -7.46 -8.75 -20.78
CA VAL A 132 -6.22 -9.10 -21.47
C VAL A 132 -5.25 -9.76 -20.50
N ILE A 133 -5.08 -9.18 -19.32
CA ILE A 133 -4.21 -9.71 -18.26
C ILE A 133 -4.70 -11.11 -17.83
N SER A 134 -6.01 -11.27 -17.64
CA SER A 134 -6.63 -12.54 -17.24
C SER A 134 -6.47 -13.62 -18.30
N ALA A 135 -6.59 -13.27 -19.59
CA ALA A 135 -6.40 -14.22 -20.68
C ALA A 135 -4.95 -14.73 -20.78
N ILE A 136 -3.97 -13.87 -20.49
CA ILE A 136 -2.55 -14.27 -20.42
C ILE A 136 -2.32 -15.17 -19.19
N ALA A 137 -2.86 -14.78 -18.04
CA ALA A 137 -2.73 -15.55 -16.80
C ALA A 137 -3.31 -16.96 -16.93
N LEU A 138 -4.49 -17.11 -17.53
CA LEU A 138 -5.15 -18.42 -17.72
C LEU A 138 -4.41 -19.34 -18.71
N LYS A 139 -3.60 -18.78 -19.61
CA LYS A 139 -2.78 -19.55 -20.56
C LYS A 139 -1.38 -19.85 -20.04
N SER A 140 -1.00 -19.28 -18.90
CA SER A 140 0.34 -19.43 -18.33
C SER A 140 0.51 -20.85 -17.78
N SER A 141 1.59 -21.50 -18.19
CA SER A 141 2.00 -22.80 -17.63
C SER A 141 2.72 -22.63 -16.30
N ASN A 142 2.97 -23.74 -15.59
CA ASN A 142 3.72 -23.71 -14.32
C ASN A 142 5.11 -23.06 -14.47
N ALA A 143 5.78 -23.25 -15.62
CA ALA A 143 7.07 -22.64 -15.90
C ALA A 143 6.96 -21.11 -16.07
N ASP A 144 5.89 -20.63 -16.71
CA ASP A 144 5.65 -19.20 -16.91
C ASP A 144 5.37 -18.51 -15.57
N VAL A 145 4.57 -19.13 -14.70
CA VAL A 145 4.30 -18.62 -13.36
C VAL A 145 5.57 -18.56 -12.51
N ALA A 146 6.44 -19.56 -12.60
CA ALA A 146 7.74 -19.55 -11.92
C ALA A 146 8.64 -18.41 -12.41
N LEU A 147 8.72 -18.19 -13.73
CA LEU A 147 9.48 -17.09 -14.32
C LEU A 147 8.94 -15.72 -13.90
N ILE A 148 7.61 -15.53 -13.88
CA ILE A 148 6.98 -14.31 -13.40
C ILE A 148 7.33 -14.07 -11.92
N GLY A 149 7.30 -15.12 -11.10
CA GLY A 149 7.73 -15.06 -9.70
C GLY A 149 9.18 -14.63 -9.54
N ILE A 150 10.11 -15.28 -10.24
CA ILE A 150 11.54 -14.94 -10.23
C ILE A 150 11.76 -13.50 -10.72
N MET A 151 11.09 -13.09 -11.80
CA MET A 151 11.18 -11.73 -12.32
C MET A 151 10.71 -10.71 -11.29
N GLY A 152 9.64 -11.00 -10.55
CA GLY A 152 9.18 -10.17 -9.43
C GLY A 152 10.23 -10.05 -8.32
N LEU A 153 10.86 -11.15 -7.92
CA LEU A 153 11.92 -11.16 -6.91
C LEU A 153 13.15 -10.36 -7.36
N VAL A 154 13.53 -10.49 -8.64
CA VAL A 154 14.61 -9.69 -9.24
C VAL A 154 14.24 -8.20 -9.24
N MET A 155 13.03 -7.83 -9.64
CA MET A 155 12.57 -6.43 -9.61
C MET A 155 12.60 -5.83 -8.20
N VAL A 156 12.19 -6.58 -7.18
CA VAL A 156 12.28 -6.13 -5.77
C VAL A 156 13.73 -5.85 -5.38
N SER A 157 14.65 -6.74 -5.75
CA SER A 157 16.08 -6.53 -5.48
C SER A 157 16.63 -5.31 -6.24
N ALA A 158 16.21 -5.09 -7.49
CA ALA A 158 16.65 -4.00 -8.35
C ALA A 158 16.14 -2.62 -7.88
N PHE A 159 14.92 -2.55 -7.34
CA PHE A 159 14.33 -1.30 -6.86
C PHE A 159 14.72 -0.94 -5.41
N THR A 160 15.56 -1.75 -4.75
CA THR A 160 16.06 -1.43 -3.42
C THR A 160 17.05 -0.27 -3.48
N ARG A 161 16.70 0.87 -2.84
CA ARG A 161 17.57 2.04 -2.76
C ARG A 161 18.86 1.72 -1.99
N GLY A 162 19.99 2.23 -2.48
CA GLY A 162 21.30 2.13 -1.83
C GLY A 162 22.15 0.95 -2.30
N SER A 163 21.67 -0.28 -2.20
CA SER A 163 22.43 -1.46 -2.65
C SER A 163 21.53 -2.60 -3.11
N MET A 164 21.59 -2.91 -4.40
CA MET A 164 20.91 -4.05 -5.02
C MET A 164 21.30 -5.38 -4.33
N LEU A 165 22.57 -5.52 -3.93
CA LEU A 165 23.04 -6.72 -3.24
C LEU A 165 22.34 -6.91 -1.89
N LYS A 166 22.12 -5.84 -1.11
CA LYS A 166 21.37 -5.92 0.16
C LYS A 166 19.91 -6.30 -0.08
N GLY A 167 19.29 -5.75 -1.12
CA GLY A 167 17.94 -6.12 -1.54
C GLY A 167 17.84 -7.60 -1.92
N PHE A 168 18.81 -8.09 -2.71
CA PHE A 168 18.88 -9.49 -3.12
C PHE A 168 19.09 -10.44 -1.93
N ILE A 169 19.97 -10.10 -0.99
CA ILE A 169 20.14 -10.88 0.24
C ILE A 169 18.82 -10.93 1.03
N GLY A 170 18.11 -9.80 1.15
CA GLY A 170 16.80 -9.75 1.80
C GLY A 170 15.76 -10.65 1.13
N VAL A 171 15.75 -10.67 -0.21
CA VAL A 171 14.90 -11.58 -1.00
C VAL A 171 15.25 -13.04 -0.73
N CYS A 172 16.54 -13.42 -0.75
CA CYS A 172 16.96 -14.79 -0.45
C CYS A 172 16.59 -15.21 0.97
N VAL A 173 16.78 -14.34 1.96
CA VAL A 173 16.40 -14.62 3.36
C VAL A 173 14.88 -14.79 3.49
N GLY A 174 14.10 -13.91 2.88
CA GLY A 174 12.64 -14.02 2.88
C GLY A 174 12.15 -15.30 2.20
N LEU A 175 12.78 -15.70 1.10
CA LEU A 175 12.45 -16.94 0.38
C LEU A 175 12.81 -18.18 1.20
N LEU A 176 13.97 -18.18 1.88
CA LEU A 176 14.35 -19.25 2.80
C LEU A 176 13.35 -19.41 3.94
N ILE A 177 12.93 -18.31 4.57
CA ILE A 177 11.92 -18.32 5.64
C ILE A 177 10.58 -18.81 5.10
N GLY A 178 10.18 -18.36 3.91
CA GLY A 178 8.93 -18.78 3.26
C GLY A 178 8.89 -20.25 2.83
N CYS A 179 10.06 -20.87 2.62
CA CYS A 179 10.18 -22.30 2.32
C CYS A 179 10.18 -23.19 3.56
N MET A 180 10.19 -22.64 4.79
CA MET A 180 10.16 -23.43 6.02
C MET A 180 8.77 -24.03 6.23
N GLY A 181 8.72 -25.35 6.44
CA GLY A 181 7.51 -26.11 6.73
C GLY A 181 7.20 -27.18 5.69
N MET A 182 5.96 -27.66 5.72
CA MET A 182 5.49 -28.70 4.82
C MET A 182 5.07 -28.12 3.46
N ASP A 183 5.60 -28.69 2.36
CA ASP A 183 5.19 -28.32 1.01
C ASP A 183 3.70 -28.68 0.79
N ARG A 184 2.91 -27.73 0.27
CA ARG A 184 1.46 -27.90 0.05
C ARG A 184 1.10 -28.85 -1.09
N VAL A 185 2.04 -29.09 -2.00
CA VAL A 185 1.87 -29.95 -3.18
C VAL A 185 2.40 -31.34 -2.87
N ASP A 186 3.68 -31.42 -2.47
CA ASP A 186 4.37 -32.69 -2.34
C ASP A 186 4.32 -33.28 -0.91
N THR A 187 3.83 -32.51 0.08
CA THR A 187 3.79 -32.90 1.51
C THR A 187 5.18 -33.24 2.08
N ILE A 188 6.24 -32.74 1.44
CA ILE A 188 7.63 -32.93 1.86
C ILE A 188 8.00 -31.86 2.88
N GLU A 189 8.65 -32.27 3.97
CA GLU A 189 9.22 -31.36 4.95
C GLU A 189 10.43 -30.59 4.40
N ARG A 190 10.42 -29.27 4.51
CA ARG A 190 11.54 -28.41 4.11
C ARG A 190 11.97 -27.52 5.28
N PHE A 191 13.25 -27.60 5.63
CA PHE A 191 13.85 -26.76 6.68
C PHE A 191 13.12 -26.81 8.04
N THR A 192 12.53 -27.96 8.40
CA THR A 192 11.83 -28.18 9.68
C THR A 192 12.80 -28.50 10.83
N PHE A 193 14.02 -28.96 10.50
CA PHE A 193 15.09 -29.31 11.46
C PHE A 193 14.64 -30.25 12.60
N GLY A 194 13.61 -31.06 12.37
CA GLY A 194 13.03 -31.97 13.37
C GLY A 194 12.13 -31.31 14.42
N SER A 195 11.81 -30.01 14.30
CA SER A 195 10.87 -29.33 15.18
C SER A 195 9.43 -29.42 14.67
N LEU A 196 8.51 -29.83 15.56
CA LEU A 196 7.08 -29.88 15.25
C LEU A 196 6.49 -28.49 15.00
N ASP A 197 6.99 -27.46 15.68
CA ASP A 197 6.51 -26.07 15.49
C ASP A 197 6.85 -25.53 14.09
N LEU A 198 7.94 -26.03 13.49
CA LEU A 198 8.35 -25.63 12.15
C LEU A 198 7.62 -26.39 11.04
N LEU A 199 6.88 -27.47 11.34
CA LEU A 199 6.07 -28.18 10.33
C LEU A 199 4.99 -27.28 9.72
N THR A 200 4.37 -26.44 10.55
CA THR A 200 3.38 -25.45 10.10
C THR A 200 4.02 -24.25 9.40
N GLY A 201 5.35 -24.17 9.39
CA GLY A 201 6.12 -23.05 8.88
C GLY A 201 6.02 -21.82 9.77
N VAL A 202 6.65 -20.71 9.34
CA VAL A 202 6.57 -19.44 10.06
C VAL A 202 5.22 -18.77 9.77
N PRO A 203 4.41 -18.41 10.79
CA PRO A 203 3.13 -17.75 10.56
C PRO A 203 3.32 -16.42 9.81
N PHE A 204 2.80 -16.35 8.59
CA PHE A 204 3.03 -15.24 7.67
C PHE A 204 2.66 -13.87 8.26
N ALA A 205 1.49 -13.77 8.91
CA ALA A 205 1.07 -12.53 9.56
C ALA A 205 2.01 -12.10 10.70
N ALA A 206 2.45 -13.03 11.55
CA ALA A 206 3.36 -12.72 12.66
C ALA A 206 4.73 -12.28 12.14
N ALA A 207 5.26 -12.95 11.12
CA ALA A 207 6.52 -12.58 10.48
C ALA A 207 6.47 -11.19 9.87
N LEU A 208 5.39 -10.87 9.14
CA LEU A 208 5.22 -9.54 8.54
C LEU A 208 5.07 -8.45 9.60
N VAL A 209 4.22 -8.64 10.61
CA VAL A 209 4.03 -7.66 11.69
C VAL A 209 5.33 -7.43 12.45
N GLY A 210 6.07 -8.49 12.79
CA GLY A 210 7.35 -8.40 13.48
C GLY A 210 8.43 -7.70 12.66
N LEU A 211 8.61 -8.10 11.38
CA LEU A 211 9.65 -7.54 10.52
C LEU A 211 9.40 -6.07 10.20
N PHE A 212 8.15 -5.70 9.87
CA PHE A 212 7.81 -4.31 9.60
C PHE A 212 7.79 -3.45 10.86
N GLY A 213 7.28 -3.96 11.99
CA GLY A 213 7.36 -3.26 13.27
C GLY A 213 8.80 -2.95 13.65
N PHE A 214 9.71 -3.93 13.50
CA PHE A 214 11.13 -3.73 13.73
C PHE A 214 11.76 -2.72 12.75
N ALA A 215 11.42 -2.80 11.46
CA ALA A 215 11.91 -1.85 10.47
C ALA A 215 11.48 -0.41 10.77
N VAL A 216 10.23 -0.19 11.21
CA VAL A 216 9.71 1.12 11.62
C VAL A 216 10.46 1.66 12.83
N VAL A 217 10.64 0.84 13.87
CA VAL A 217 11.36 1.27 15.08
C VAL A 217 12.79 1.71 14.75
N ILE A 218 13.47 0.97 13.87
CA ILE A 218 14.83 1.34 13.42
C ILE A 218 14.82 2.63 12.59
N SER A 219 13.89 2.78 11.63
CA SER A 219 13.84 3.99 10.80
C SER A 219 13.54 5.22 11.63
N ASP A 220 12.62 5.11 12.58
CA ASP A 220 12.11 6.24 13.36
C ASP A 220 13.07 6.65 14.47
N LEU A 221 13.98 5.75 14.88
CA LEU A 221 15.05 6.07 15.83
C LEU A 221 15.88 7.29 15.36
N SER A 222 16.06 7.42 14.04
CA SER A 222 16.78 8.56 13.44
C SER A 222 15.98 9.87 13.48
N LEU A 223 14.65 9.78 13.56
CA LEU A 223 13.72 10.91 13.53
C LEU A 223 13.34 11.43 14.92
N MET A 224 13.60 10.66 16.00
CA MET A 224 13.27 11.04 17.38
C MET A 224 13.85 12.39 17.85
N LYS A 225 14.89 12.91 17.18
CA LYS A 225 15.48 14.24 17.49
C LYS A 225 14.98 15.37 16.58
N SER A 226 14.22 15.04 15.53
CA SER A 226 13.70 16.02 14.57
C SER A 226 12.36 16.57 15.04
N LYS A 227 12.27 17.87 15.31
CA LYS A 227 10.99 18.54 15.52
C LYS A 227 10.37 18.86 14.16
N SER A 228 9.22 18.26 13.87
CA SER A 228 8.39 18.66 12.73
C SER A 228 7.45 19.77 13.19
N GLU A 229 7.59 20.97 12.63
CA GLU A 229 6.71 22.11 12.93
C GLU A 229 5.58 22.17 11.89
N LEU A 230 4.34 22.30 12.38
CA LEU A 230 3.17 22.51 11.53
C LEU A 230 3.20 23.92 10.95
N VAL A 231 3.28 24.02 9.62
CA VAL A 231 3.27 25.32 8.93
C VAL A 231 1.88 25.98 8.98
N ALA A 232 0.81 25.20 9.04
CA ALA A 232 -0.56 25.71 9.15
C ALA A 232 -1.46 24.81 10.00
N THR A 233 -2.13 25.39 11.00
CA THR A 233 -3.06 24.71 11.91
C THR A 233 -4.53 25.03 11.65
N LYS A 234 -4.84 26.15 11.00
CA LYS A 234 -6.21 26.54 10.61
C LYS A 234 -6.26 26.83 9.12
N PHE A 235 -6.77 25.87 8.35
CA PHE A 235 -7.06 26.03 6.94
C PHE A 235 -8.39 25.35 6.61
N ARG A 236 -9.11 25.88 5.62
CA ARG A 236 -10.22 25.16 4.98
C ARG A 236 -9.72 24.64 3.65
N ILE A 237 -9.98 23.37 3.37
CA ILE A 237 -9.70 22.79 2.05
C ILE A 237 -10.51 23.59 1.03
N LYS A 238 -9.82 24.12 0.02
CA LYS A 238 -10.42 24.87 -1.07
C LYS A 238 -10.10 24.13 -2.36
N LEU A 239 -11.13 23.64 -3.04
CA LEU A 239 -10.93 23.00 -4.33
C LEU A 239 -10.46 24.04 -5.36
N PRO A 240 -9.48 23.70 -6.21
CA PRO A 240 -9.00 24.61 -7.23
C PRO A 240 -10.11 24.90 -8.24
N THR A 241 -10.18 26.16 -8.69
CA THR A 241 -11.11 26.53 -9.76
C THR A 241 -10.59 25.99 -11.10
N PHE A 242 -11.46 25.60 -12.05
CA PHE A 242 -11.07 25.07 -13.38
C PHE A 242 -10.00 25.91 -14.11
N LYS A 243 -9.98 27.24 -13.92
CA LYS A 243 -8.96 28.14 -14.50
C LYS A 243 -7.57 28.00 -13.87
N GLN A 244 -7.48 27.63 -12.60
CA GLN A 244 -6.22 27.47 -11.85
C GLN A 244 -5.60 26.08 -12.03
N PHE A 245 -6.24 25.21 -12.82
CA PHE A 245 -5.77 23.85 -13.08
C PHE A 245 -4.97 23.73 -14.39
N PHE A 246 -5.22 24.64 -15.35
CA PHE A 246 -4.62 24.64 -16.68
C PHE A 246 -3.67 25.82 -16.93
N PHE A 247 -3.38 26.64 -15.91
CA PHE A 247 -2.50 27.81 -15.97
C PHE A 247 -1.55 27.85 -14.78
#